data_AF-A0A094CUW2-F1
#
_entry.id   AF-A0A094CUW2-F1
#
_cell.length_a   1.000
_cell.length_b   1.000
_cell.length_c   1.000
_cell.angle_alpha   90.00
_cell.angle_beta   90.00
_cell.angle_gamma   90.00
#
_symmetry.space_group_name_H-M   'P 1'
#
loop_
_entity.id
_entity.type
_entity.pdbx_description
1 polymer ?
#
loop_
_entity_poly.entity_id
_entity_poly.type
_entity_poly.pdbx_seq_one_letter_code
_entity_poly.pdbx_strand_id
1 'polypeptide(L)'
;MESSCYHGDTGLYTVKYCVPASRSSFLPTYSSKTCSRLSAMYTLPILRLKGIVGQILPDATLESVHEIPSTHITRLYILNISGPRQLLLSLQPSLAVRLLRNEQALMLCEANLIHYLSTTATDTTIKSPPEEESSTGSFLSSLLPKILKHSSNTKEMGYPYTIFEQVSGSPLSSQSIYLTIPERRHVDNQIGKLVRDLALITSPTGTFGPVIKVCGDPFAQGASSGAGAGGTETWSLAFDALAESILRDGEDMSVLLPYEVIRRHFSRLSWRLNAVTTPRLTLPDVGDDAVVLVKRRLEEGPLSPEDSVRVTGLQHWSRGVFGDPLMSSCFENPSEGFSAGWKREADEDLIEDREGANTRMMLYRCYRAMVDIVIEYYRPRNESSRFEMDARKRLTAVLAELDTVDTDGNQTPKRMRTESMAATDMTIVKKLKMESDEE
;
A
#
# COMPACT_ATOMS: atom_id res chain seq x y z
N MET A 1 38.23 57.91 -20.86
CA MET A 1 37.95 57.19 -22.11
C MET A 1 38.67 55.86 -22.00
N GLU A 2 37.94 54.77 -21.82
CA GLU A 2 38.20 53.45 -22.43
C GLU A 2 37.20 52.42 -21.90
N SER A 3 36.81 51.52 -22.82
CA SER A 3 35.61 50.68 -22.82
C SER A 3 35.56 49.60 -21.73
N SER A 4 34.31 49.26 -21.36
CA SER A 4 33.97 48.10 -20.54
C SER A 4 33.82 46.84 -21.41
N CYS A 5 34.58 45.78 -21.08
CA CYS A 5 34.39 44.43 -21.61
C CYS A 5 33.43 43.63 -20.72
N TYR A 6 32.50 42.94 -21.36
CA TYR A 6 31.58 41.96 -20.77
C TYR A 6 32.28 40.61 -20.56
N HIS A 7 32.21 40.05 -19.35
CA HIS A 7 32.21 38.60 -19.15
C HIS A 7 31.28 38.22 -17.99
N GLY A 8 30.56 37.11 -18.19
CA GLY A 8 29.27 36.82 -17.57
C GLY A 8 29.33 36.24 -16.17
N ASP A 9 28.39 36.69 -15.35
CA ASP A 9 28.05 36.07 -14.07
C ASP A 9 27.03 34.94 -14.29
N THR A 10 27.48 33.73 -13.97
CA THR A 10 26.65 32.56 -13.73
C THR A 10 25.99 32.73 -12.36
N GLY A 11 24.73 33.18 -12.38
CA GLY A 11 23.91 33.28 -11.19
C GLY A 11 23.68 31.91 -10.55
N LEU A 12 24.30 31.69 -9.39
CA LEU A 12 23.98 30.63 -8.44
C LEU A 12 22.51 30.73 -8.03
N TYR A 13 21.65 29.91 -8.64
CA TYR A 13 20.34 29.62 -8.09
C TYR A 13 20.53 28.81 -6.81
N THR A 14 20.37 29.49 -5.68
CA THR A 14 20.23 28.83 -4.38
C THR A 14 18.90 28.09 -4.40
N VAL A 15 18.95 26.80 -4.71
CA VAL A 15 17.81 25.88 -4.55
C VAL A 15 17.55 25.79 -3.05
N LYS A 16 16.54 26.52 -2.58
CA LYS A 16 15.97 26.29 -1.25
C LYS A 16 15.40 24.89 -1.24
N TYR A 17 16.05 23.99 -0.51
CA TYR A 17 15.49 22.72 -0.12
C TYR A 17 14.21 22.99 0.68
N CYS A 18 13.07 22.94 0.01
CA CYS A 18 11.80 22.72 0.70
C CYS A 18 11.81 21.26 1.13
N VAL A 19 12.21 21.04 2.38
CA VAL A 19 11.95 19.82 3.13
C VAL A 19 10.45 19.51 2.95
N PRO A 20 10.06 18.31 2.49
CA PRO A 20 8.66 17.93 2.50
C PRO A 20 8.20 18.06 3.96
N ALA A 21 7.12 18.79 4.22
CA ALA A 21 6.63 18.97 5.57
C ALA A 21 6.47 17.60 6.22
N SER A 22 7.41 17.26 7.12
CA SER A 22 7.35 16.04 7.92
C SER A 22 5.98 16.03 8.56
N ARG A 23 5.19 14.99 8.26
CA ARG A 23 3.94 14.72 8.95
C ARG A 23 4.27 14.77 10.45
N SER A 24 3.79 15.81 11.11
CA SER A 24 3.97 16.02 12.54
C SER A 24 3.41 14.79 13.26
N SER A 25 4.30 13.97 13.78
CA SER A 25 3.99 12.74 14.50
C SER A 25 3.56 13.07 15.92
N PHE A 26 2.34 13.58 16.05
CA PHE A 26 1.64 13.55 17.34
C PHE A 26 0.81 12.27 17.41
N LEU A 27 1.26 11.38 18.29
CA LEU A 27 0.62 10.10 18.62
C LEU A 27 -0.84 10.37 19.05
N PRO A 28 -1.85 9.85 18.32
CA PRO A 28 -3.21 9.79 18.83
C PRO A 28 -3.24 8.75 19.95
N THR A 29 -3.32 9.19 21.20
CA THR A 29 -3.76 8.32 22.29
C THR A 29 -5.29 8.29 22.27
N TYR A 30 -5.86 7.11 22.00
CA TYR A 30 -7.27 6.85 22.25
C TYR A 30 -7.50 6.88 23.78
N SER A 31 -7.84 8.05 24.31
CA SER A 31 -8.19 8.19 25.72
C SER A 31 -9.58 7.60 25.95
N SER A 32 -9.65 6.34 26.36
CA SER A 32 -10.87 5.80 26.96
C SER A 32 -11.02 6.44 28.35
N LYS A 33 -11.95 7.39 28.49
CA LYS A 33 -12.35 7.90 29.80
C LYS A 33 -12.73 6.73 30.69
N THR A 34 -12.11 6.65 31.86
CA THR A 34 -12.34 5.57 32.84
C THR A 34 -13.69 5.70 33.53
N CYS A 35 -14.20 4.53 33.90
CA CYS A 35 -15.24 4.26 34.91
C CYS A 35 -16.72 4.21 34.44
N SER A 36 -17.12 3.06 33.88
CA SER A 36 -18.12 2.18 34.50
C SER A 36 -18.08 0.82 33.78
N ARG A 37 -18.26 -0.28 34.55
CA ARG A 37 -18.20 -1.71 34.15
C ARG A 37 -18.03 -1.97 32.63
N LEU A 38 -16.78 -2.13 32.18
CA LEU A 38 -16.51 -2.63 30.83
C LEU A 38 -17.13 -4.01 30.69
N SER A 39 -18.01 -4.20 29.71
CA SER A 39 -18.60 -5.50 29.39
C SER A 39 -17.47 -6.51 29.12
N ALA A 40 -17.67 -7.77 29.52
CA ALA A 40 -16.74 -8.87 29.29
C ALA A 40 -16.36 -9.04 27.80
N MET A 41 -17.15 -8.47 26.88
CA MET A 41 -16.83 -8.39 25.45
C MET A 41 -15.66 -7.47 25.10
N TYR A 42 -15.23 -6.55 25.98
CA TYR A 42 -14.16 -5.59 25.69
C TYR A 42 -12.84 -5.93 26.40
N THR A 43 -12.87 -6.86 27.35
CA THR A 43 -11.72 -7.29 28.13
C THR A 43 -11.03 -8.50 27.51
N LEU A 44 -9.70 -8.47 27.43
CA LEU A 44 -8.91 -9.59 26.92
C LEU A 44 -9.08 -10.83 27.84
N PRO A 45 -9.49 -12.01 27.34
CA PRO A 45 -9.74 -13.18 28.19
C PRO A 45 -8.43 -13.88 28.58
N ILE A 46 -7.73 -13.33 29.59
CA ILE A 46 -6.38 -13.74 30.01
C ILE A 46 -6.28 -15.25 30.29
N LEU A 47 -7.28 -15.86 30.93
CA LEU A 47 -7.26 -17.30 31.22
C LEU A 47 -7.22 -18.17 29.96
N ARG A 48 -7.95 -17.76 28.91
CA ARG A 48 -7.91 -18.47 27.61
C ARG A 48 -6.58 -18.24 26.94
N LEU A 49 -6.07 -17.00 26.99
CA LEU A 49 -4.76 -16.66 26.46
C LEU A 49 -3.63 -17.48 27.10
N LYS A 50 -3.69 -17.74 28.41
CA LYS A 50 -2.75 -18.66 29.09
C LYS A 50 -2.73 -20.05 28.47
N GLY A 51 -3.91 -20.63 28.23
CA GLY A 51 -4.04 -21.93 27.58
C GLY A 51 -3.49 -21.94 26.14
N ILE A 52 -3.77 -20.87 25.39
CA ILE A 52 -3.27 -20.70 24.02
C ILE A 52 -1.74 -20.59 24.00
N VAL A 53 -1.16 -19.76 24.86
CA VAL A 53 0.30 -19.61 24.97
C VAL A 53 0.94 -20.94 25.37
N GLY A 54 0.37 -21.68 26.30
CA GLY A 54 0.87 -23.01 26.69
C GLY A 54 0.79 -24.06 25.57
N GLN A 55 -0.15 -23.94 24.62
CA GLN A 55 -0.19 -24.80 23.43
C GLN A 55 0.90 -24.45 22.42
N ILE A 56 1.21 -23.15 22.27
CA ILE A 56 2.22 -22.66 21.32
C ILE A 56 3.63 -22.91 21.88
N LEU A 57 3.82 -22.67 23.19
CA LEU A 57 5.08 -22.77 23.91
C LEU A 57 4.85 -23.59 25.21
N PRO A 58 4.95 -24.93 25.16
CA PRO A 58 4.73 -25.79 26.32
C PRO A 58 5.63 -25.49 27.52
N ASP A 59 6.84 -24.99 27.26
CA ASP A 59 7.85 -24.69 28.27
C ASP A 59 7.72 -23.27 28.86
N ALA A 60 6.73 -22.48 28.42
CA ALA A 60 6.59 -21.09 28.84
C ALA A 60 5.21 -20.80 29.44
N THR A 61 5.18 -20.00 30.50
CA THR A 61 3.95 -19.53 31.14
C THR A 61 3.76 -18.05 30.92
N LEU A 62 2.54 -17.62 30.61
CA LEU A 62 2.21 -16.19 30.49
C LEU A 62 2.18 -15.52 31.88
N GLU A 63 3.09 -14.57 32.09
CA GLU A 63 3.27 -13.83 33.34
C GLU A 63 2.44 -12.55 33.37
N SER A 64 2.55 -11.71 32.34
CA SER A 64 1.80 -10.46 32.25
C SER A 64 1.47 -10.08 30.81
N VAL A 65 0.49 -9.17 30.69
CA VAL A 65 -0.02 -8.67 29.41
C VAL A 65 -0.17 -7.16 29.48
N HIS A 66 0.38 -6.44 28.50
CA HIS A 66 0.31 -4.99 28.43
C HIS A 66 -0.16 -4.53 27.05
N GLU A 67 -1.14 -3.63 27.01
CA GLU A 67 -1.57 -3.00 25.75
C GLU A 67 -0.52 -1.99 25.29
N ILE A 68 -0.19 -2.03 24.00
CA ILE A 68 0.71 -1.07 23.37
C ILE A 68 -0.16 0.00 22.71
N PRO A 69 0.06 1.29 23.02
CA PRO A 69 -0.54 2.36 22.25
C PRO A 69 -0.15 2.23 20.78
N SER A 70 -1.14 2.14 19.89
CA SER A 70 -0.92 2.01 18.46
C SER A 70 -1.71 3.05 17.69
N THR A 71 -1.12 3.55 16.61
CA THR A 71 -1.81 4.38 15.61
C THR A 71 -2.69 3.53 14.68
N HIS A 72 -2.52 2.21 14.74
CA HIS A 72 -3.30 1.23 13.98
C HIS A 72 -4.63 0.93 14.65
N ILE A 73 -5.57 0.41 13.86
CA ILE A 73 -6.91 0.08 14.35
C ILE A 73 -6.93 -1.24 15.12
N THR A 74 -5.98 -2.14 14.86
CA THR A 74 -5.79 -3.37 15.63
C THR A 74 -5.27 -3.06 17.03
N ARG A 75 -5.68 -3.88 17.99
CA ARG A 75 -5.22 -3.76 19.38
C ARG A 75 -3.98 -4.62 19.55
N LEU A 76 -2.88 -4.00 19.97
CA LEU A 76 -1.59 -4.66 20.14
C LEU A 76 -1.31 -4.89 21.62
N TYR A 77 -0.84 -6.09 21.96
CA TYR A 77 -0.47 -6.47 23.32
C TYR A 77 0.91 -7.13 23.36
N ILE A 78 1.75 -6.72 24.30
CA ILE A 78 2.97 -7.47 24.67
C ILE A 78 2.56 -8.55 25.66
N LEU A 79 2.93 -9.78 25.34
CA LEU A 79 2.79 -10.93 26.21
C LEU A 79 4.16 -11.25 26.80
N ASN A 80 4.32 -11.02 28.10
CA ASN A 80 5.51 -11.43 28.83
C ASN A 80 5.34 -12.89 29.25
N ILE A 81 6.22 -13.75 28.77
CA ILE A 81 6.25 -15.17 29.10
C ILE A 81 7.47 -15.47 29.96
N SER A 82 7.42 -16.58 30.70
CA SER A 82 8.53 -17.00 31.55
C SER A 82 9.81 -17.16 30.71
N GLY A 83 10.83 -16.37 31.05
CA GLY A 83 12.09 -16.28 30.30
C GLY A 83 12.31 -14.88 29.68
N PRO A 84 13.33 -14.73 28.83
CA PRO A 84 13.68 -13.44 28.23
C PRO A 84 12.81 -13.07 27.00
N ARG A 85 11.89 -13.96 26.60
CA ARG A 85 11.12 -13.81 25.36
C ARG A 85 9.84 -13.02 25.61
N GLN A 86 9.47 -12.23 24.62
CA GLN A 86 8.20 -11.53 24.57
C GLN A 86 7.49 -11.87 23.26
N LEU A 87 6.17 -11.97 23.30
CA LEU A 87 5.34 -12.18 22.12
C LEU A 87 4.47 -10.95 21.86
N LEU A 88 4.12 -10.74 20.59
CA LEU A 88 3.17 -9.72 20.19
C LEU A 88 1.83 -10.37 19.85
N LEU A 89 0.77 -9.96 20.53
CA LEU A 89 -0.60 -10.31 20.18
C LEU A 89 -1.24 -9.15 19.43
N SER A 90 -1.64 -9.38 18.19
CA SER A 90 -2.50 -8.50 17.41
C SER A 90 -3.92 -9.04 17.46
N LEU A 91 -4.87 -8.19 17.87
CA LEU A 91 -6.28 -8.52 18.01
C LEU A 91 -7.11 -7.60 17.11
N GLN A 92 -8.21 -8.11 16.55
CA GLN A 92 -9.14 -7.28 15.79
C GLN A 92 -9.58 -6.04 16.62
N PRO A 93 -9.80 -4.87 15.97
CA PRO A 93 -10.40 -3.71 16.61
C PRO A 93 -11.65 -4.06 17.42
N SER A 94 -11.89 -3.31 18.50
CA SER A 94 -13.12 -3.51 19.30
C SER A 94 -14.37 -3.22 18.46
N LEU A 95 -15.52 -3.81 18.83
CA LEU A 95 -16.79 -3.59 18.13
C LEU A 95 -17.26 -2.13 18.09
N ALA A 96 -16.69 -1.25 18.94
CA ALA A 96 -16.99 0.18 18.92
C ALA A 96 -16.27 0.93 17.78
N VAL A 97 -15.22 0.33 17.20
CA VAL A 97 -14.47 0.90 16.08
C VAL A 97 -15.19 0.52 14.79
N ARG A 98 -15.72 1.52 14.10
CA ARG A 98 -16.31 1.31 12.77
C ARG A 98 -15.19 1.04 11.76
N LEU A 99 -15.31 -0.06 11.03
CA LEU A 99 -14.34 -0.49 10.02
C LEU A 99 -14.84 -0.15 8.62
N LEU A 100 -13.93 0.29 7.76
CA LEU A 100 -14.19 0.41 6.32
C LEU A 100 -14.43 -1.00 5.73
N ARG A 101 -15.10 -1.08 4.59
CA ARG A 101 -15.36 -2.35 3.90
C ARG A 101 -14.08 -3.13 3.61
N ASN A 102 -13.01 -2.43 3.20
CA ASN A 102 -11.70 -3.03 2.94
C ASN A 102 -10.91 -3.40 4.21
N GLU A 103 -11.39 -3.03 5.40
CA GLU A 103 -10.76 -3.32 6.69
C GLU A 103 -11.40 -4.51 7.43
N GLN A 104 -12.51 -5.06 6.92
CA GLN A 104 -13.23 -6.12 7.63
C GLN A 104 -12.41 -7.41 7.78
N ALA A 105 -11.46 -7.66 6.87
CA ALA A 105 -10.65 -8.87 6.83
C ALA A 105 -9.18 -8.66 7.22
N LEU A 106 -8.81 -7.54 7.87
CA LEU A 106 -7.40 -7.16 8.11
C LEU A 106 -6.56 -8.26 8.77
N MET A 107 -7.09 -8.90 9.83
CA MET A 107 -6.37 -9.94 10.57
C MET A 107 -6.03 -11.14 9.69
N LEU A 108 -6.97 -11.51 8.82
CA LEU A 108 -6.82 -12.63 7.90
C LEU A 108 -5.92 -12.26 6.72
N CYS A 109 -6.08 -11.05 6.15
CA CYS A 109 -5.18 -10.54 5.11
C CYS A 109 -3.71 -10.55 5.55
N GLU A 110 -3.44 -10.05 6.76
CA GLU A 110 -2.09 -10.02 7.34
C GLU A 110 -1.51 -11.42 7.52
N ALA A 111 -2.27 -12.32 8.16
CA ALA A 111 -1.83 -13.68 8.39
C ALA A 111 -1.55 -14.43 7.08
N ASN A 112 -2.43 -14.27 6.08
CA ASN A 112 -2.30 -14.93 4.79
C ASN A 112 -1.11 -14.38 4.00
N LEU A 113 -0.88 -13.06 4.04
CA LEU A 113 0.27 -12.47 3.35
C LEU A 113 1.58 -12.97 3.96
N ILE A 114 1.73 -12.91 5.28
CA ILE A 114 2.96 -13.34 5.95
C ILE A 114 3.19 -14.84 5.74
N HIS A 115 2.15 -15.67 5.82
CA HIS A 115 2.24 -17.09 5.52
C HIS A 115 2.70 -17.32 4.08
N TYR A 116 2.06 -16.67 3.12
CA TYR A 116 2.40 -16.75 1.70
C TYR A 116 3.88 -16.38 1.47
N LEU A 117 4.32 -15.23 1.99
CA LEU A 117 5.70 -14.75 1.86
C LEU A 117 6.72 -15.70 2.50
N SER A 118 6.40 -16.24 3.67
CA SER A 118 7.25 -17.21 4.37
C SER A 118 7.43 -18.49 3.57
N THR A 119 6.38 -18.95 2.88
CA THR A 119 6.40 -20.18 2.08
C THR A 119 7.13 -19.97 0.75
N THR A 120 6.92 -18.83 0.08
CA THR A 120 7.63 -18.49 -1.17
C THR A 120 9.13 -18.31 -0.95
N ALA A 121 9.54 -17.82 0.21
CA ALA A 121 10.95 -17.70 0.58
C ALA A 121 11.62 -19.06 0.80
N THR A 122 10.88 -20.09 1.23
CA THR A 122 11.41 -21.44 1.40
C THR A 122 11.46 -22.21 0.08
N ASP A 123 10.48 -22.06 -0.81
CA ASP A 123 10.42 -22.82 -2.07
C ASP A 123 11.53 -22.43 -3.07
N THR A 124 12.07 -21.22 -2.96
CA THR A 124 13.20 -20.76 -3.77
C THR A 124 14.55 -21.41 -3.38
N THR A 125 14.62 -22.21 -2.31
CA THR A 125 15.83 -22.95 -1.92
C THR A 125 15.97 -24.37 -2.51
N ILE A 126 15.06 -24.82 -3.40
CA ILE A 126 15.22 -26.11 -4.11
C ILE A 126 15.30 -25.89 -5.63
N LYS A 127 16.41 -25.29 -6.08
CA LYS A 127 17.12 -25.54 -7.35
C LYS A 127 18.08 -24.37 -7.65
N SER A 128 19.33 -24.50 -7.22
CA SER A 128 20.44 -23.84 -7.93
C SER A 128 21.72 -24.68 -7.81
N PRO A 129 22.43 -24.95 -8.92
CA PRO A 129 23.87 -25.29 -8.91
C PRO A 129 24.70 -24.13 -8.32
N PRO A 130 26.01 -24.34 -8.07
CA PRO A 130 26.80 -23.40 -7.29
C PRO A 130 27.24 -22.19 -8.14
N GLU A 131 27.48 -21.08 -7.43
CA GLU A 131 28.13 -19.85 -7.90
C GLU A 131 27.21 -18.81 -8.56
N GLU A 132 26.53 -18.02 -7.73
CA GLU A 132 26.62 -16.54 -7.68
C GLU A 132 25.64 -16.00 -6.62
N GLU A 133 26.19 -15.36 -5.58
CA GLU A 133 25.43 -14.77 -4.47
C GLU A 133 24.59 -13.58 -4.94
N SER A 134 23.32 -13.82 -5.31
CA SER A 134 22.31 -12.75 -5.38
C SER A 134 21.34 -12.87 -4.20
N SER A 135 21.76 -12.28 -3.09
CA SER A 135 21.15 -12.21 -1.75
C SER A 135 19.81 -11.45 -1.67
N THR A 136 18.95 -11.56 -2.69
CA THR A 136 17.65 -10.84 -2.73
C THR A 136 16.63 -11.44 -1.74
N GLY A 137 16.68 -12.77 -1.54
CA GLY A 137 15.79 -13.45 -0.60
C GLY A 137 16.11 -13.17 0.88
N SER A 138 17.30 -12.65 1.22
CA SER A 138 17.72 -12.49 2.62
C SER A 138 17.11 -11.27 3.30
N PHE A 139 16.94 -10.16 2.57
CA PHE A 139 16.45 -8.91 3.16
C PHE A 139 14.96 -8.99 3.51
N LEU A 140 14.08 -9.29 2.55
CA LEU A 140 12.64 -9.42 2.80
C LEU A 140 12.33 -10.46 3.89
N SER A 141 12.97 -11.63 3.84
CA SER A 141 12.76 -12.70 4.82
C SER A 141 13.13 -12.27 6.25
N SER A 142 14.14 -11.41 6.40
CA SER A 142 14.54 -10.87 7.72
C SER A 142 13.55 -9.86 8.30
N LEU A 143 12.69 -9.27 7.47
CA LEU A 143 11.71 -8.26 7.85
C LEU A 143 10.34 -8.85 8.18
N LEU A 144 10.09 -10.11 7.80
CA LEU A 144 8.82 -10.78 8.04
C LEU A 144 8.66 -11.15 9.52
N PRO A 145 7.54 -10.77 10.18
CA PRO A 145 7.26 -11.24 11.52
C PRO A 145 6.95 -12.74 11.50
N LYS A 146 7.48 -13.48 12.47
CA LYS A 146 7.20 -14.91 12.59
C LYS A 146 5.85 -15.14 13.27
N ILE A 147 4.88 -15.67 12.54
CA ILE A 147 3.58 -16.08 13.08
C ILE A 147 3.75 -17.36 13.90
N LEU A 148 3.27 -17.33 15.14
CA LEU A 148 3.20 -18.50 16.01
C LEU A 148 1.82 -19.14 15.99
N LYS A 149 0.76 -18.32 15.92
CA LYS A 149 -0.62 -18.78 15.78
C LYS A 149 -1.49 -17.70 15.17
N HIS A 150 -2.36 -18.08 14.25
CA HIS A 150 -3.47 -17.27 13.79
C HIS A 150 -4.78 -18.02 14.07
N SER A 151 -5.82 -17.28 14.43
CA SER A 151 -7.17 -17.83 14.57
C SER A 151 -8.18 -16.78 14.13
N SER A 152 -8.92 -17.09 13.06
CA SER A 152 -10.11 -16.33 12.66
C SER A 152 -11.37 -16.78 13.42
N ASN A 153 -11.25 -17.79 14.29
CA ASN A 153 -12.36 -18.34 15.04
C ASN A 153 -12.62 -17.53 16.33
N THR A 154 -13.74 -16.82 16.36
CA THR A 154 -14.16 -16.03 17.53
C THR A 154 -14.56 -16.88 18.74
N LYS A 155 -14.72 -18.20 18.60
CA LYS A 155 -15.00 -19.09 19.75
C LYS A 155 -13.85 -19.16 20.74
N GLU A 156 -12.61 -19.02 20.27
CA GLU A 156 -11.40 -19.15 21.09
C GLU A 156 -11.17 -17.89 21.94
N MET A 157 -11.09 -16.70 21.32
CA MET A 157 -10.75 -15.43 22.00
C MET A 157 -11.81 -14.33 21.89
N GLY A 158 -13.01 -14.62 21.37
CA GLY A 158 -14.06 -13.63 21.11
C GLY A 158 -13.83 -12.77 19.86
N TYR A 159 -12.57 -12.64 19.45
CA TYR A 159 -12.12 -11.88 18.28
C TYR A 159 -11.06 -12.67 17.51
N PRO A 160 -10.97 -12.50 16.18
CA PRO A 160 -9.82 -12.92 15.40
C PRO A 160 -8.52 -12.31 15.92
N TYR A 161 -7.47 -13.12 15.94
CA TYR A 161 -6.18 -12.72 16.49
C TYR A 161 -5.01 -13.40 15.79
N THR A 162 -3.84 -12.78 15.91
CA THR A 162 -2.56 -13.36 15.50
C THR A 162 -1.52 -13.13 16.58
N ILE A 163 -0.77 -14.18 16.93
CA ILE A 163 0.37 -14.12 17.85
C ILE A 163 1.65 -14.23 17.03
N PHE A 164 2.54 -13.28 17.22
CA PHE A 164 3.85 -13.18 16.57
C PHE A 164 4.98 -13.32 17.60
N GLU A 165 6.16 -13.72 17.13
CA GLU A 165 7.40 -13.38 17.82
C GLU A 165 7.60 -11.86 17.77
N GLN A 166 8.09 -11.28 18.86
CA GLN A 166 8.27 -9.82 18.92
C GLN A 166 9.37 -9.36 17.97
N VAL A 167 9.00 -8.47 17.04
CA VAL A 167 9.94 -7.78 16.16
C VAL A 167 10.61 -6.64 16.92
N SER A 168 11.92 -6.50 16.76
CA SER A 168 12.68 -5.40 17.36
C SER A 168 12.45 -4.08 16.60
N GLY A 169 12.51 -2.95 17.30
CA GLY A 169 12.49 -1.62 16.70
C GLY A 169 11.34 -0.75 17.22
N SER A 170 11.31 0.50 16.78
CA SER A 170 10.17 1.39 17.00
C SER A 170 9.78 2.07 15.68
N PRO A 171 8.57 2.65 15.60
CA PRO A 171 8.09 3.27 14.37
C PRO A 171 9.02 4.38 13.91
N LEU A 172 9.29 4.49 12.61
CA LEU A 172 10.15 5.52 12.04
C LEU A 172 9.66 6.93 12.40
N SER A 173 8.35 7.12 12.50
CA SER A 173 7.70 8.37 12.92
C SER A 173 8.06 8.82 14.34
N SER A 174 8.43 7.87 15.22
CA SER A 174 8.91 8.14 16.58
C SER A 174 10.40 8.49 16.63
N GLN A 175 11.17 8.07 15.62
CA GLN A 175 12.62 8.28 15.55
C GLN A 175 13.03 9.39 14.58
N SER A 176 12.14 9.82 13.70
CA SER A 176 12.43 10.70 12.56
C SER A 176 13.14 12.01 12.94
N ILE A 177 12.77 12.61 14.08
CA ILE A 177 13.38 13.85 14.60
C ILE A 177 14.83 13.67 15.07
N TYR A 178 15.27 12.42 15.30
CA TYR A 178 16.61 12.08 15.77
C TYR A 178 17.53 11.56 14.66
N LEU A 179 17.00 11.35 13.45
CA LEU A 179 17.78 10.87 12.32
C LEU A 179 18.49 12.03 11.62
N THR A 180 19.76 11.83 11.33
CA THR A 180 20.51 12.68 10.41
C THR A 180 20.02 12.48 8.98
N ILE A 181 20.35 13.43 8.09
CA ILE A 181 19.98 13.34 6.67
C ILE A 181 20.55 12.06 6.01
N PRO A 182 21.82 11.67 6.23
CA PRO A 182 22.35 10.41 5.69
C PRO A 182 21.64 9.16 6.24
N GLU A 183 21.32 9.14 7.54
CA GLU A 183 20.55 8.05 8.16
C GLU A 183 19.15 7.93 7.54
N ARG A 184 18.44 9.04 7.37
CA ARG A 184 17.12 9.05 6.71
C ARG A 184 17.22 8.55 5.27
N ARG A 185 18.21 9.02 4.51
CA ARG A 185 18.46 8.55 3.13
C ARG A 185 18.74 7.05 3.08
N HIS A 186 19.48 6.52 4.06
CA HIS A 186 19.77 5.09 4.17
C HIS A 186 18.52 4.26 4.50
N VAL A 187 17.66 4.74 5.42
CA VAL A 187 16.36 4.11 5.70
C VAL A 187 15.47 4.11 4.46
N ASP A 188 15.37 5.24 3.76
CA ASP A 188 14.59 5.33 2.53
C ASP A 188 15.13 4.39 1.44
N ASN A 189 16.45 4.18 1.36
CA ASN A 189 17.06 3.19 0.47
C ASN A 189 16.63 1.76 0.81
N GLN A 190 16.60 1.39 2.09
CA GLN A 190 16.09 0.10 2.54
C GLN A 190 14.60 -0.07 2.22
N ILE A 191 13.79 0.99 2.37
CA ILE A 191 12.39 0.98 1.95
C ILE A 191 12.28 0.76 0.43
N GLY A 192 13.10 1.45 -0.37
CA GLY A 192 13.14 1.25 -1.83
C GLY A 192 13.44 -0.19 -2.24
N LYS A 193 14.42 -0.83 -1.57
CA LYS A 193 14.75 -2.25 -1.77
C LYS A 193 13.57 -3.15 -1.40
N LEU A 194 12.96 -2.94 -0.22
CA LEU A 194 11.78 -3.68 0.22
C LEU A 194 10.62 -3.59 -0.78
N VAL A 195 10.28 -2.39 -1.26
CA VAL A 195 9.19 -2.19 -2.22
C VAL A 195 9.50 -2.89 -3.54
N ARG A 196 10.76 -2.88 -3.98
CA ARG A 196 11.20 -3.63 -5.17
C ARG A 196 11.08 -5.14 -4.97
N ASP A 197 11.56 -5.66 -3.84
CA ASP A 197 11.51 -7.09 -3.51
C ASP A 197 10.05 -7.59 -3.45
N LEU A 198 9.13 -6.79 -2.91
CA LEU A 198 7.70 -7.08 -2.95
C LEU A 198 7.17 -7.09 -4.40
N ALA A 199 7.52 -6.10 -5.22
CA ALA A 199 7.07 -6.01 -6.60
C ALA A 199 7.60 -7.15 -7.52
N LEU A 200 8.68 -7.83 -7.12
CA LEU A 200 9.17 -9.04 -7.80
C LEU A 200 8.27 -10.25 -7.57
N ILE A 201 7.48 -10.26 -6.50
CA ILE A 201 6.55 -11.33 -6.17
C ILE A 201 5.25 -11.13 -6.96
N THR A 202 4.92 -12.08 -7.81
CA THR A 202 3.71 -12.05 -8.64
C THR A 202 2.60 -12.91 -8.05
N SER A 203 1.36 -12.60 -8.39
CA SER A 203 0.18 -13.35 -7.95
C SER A 203 0.30 -14.84 -8.28
N PRO A 204 0.08 -15.75 -7.31
CA PRO A 204 0.14 -17.20 -7.55
C PRO A 204 -0.94 -17.70 -8.52
N THR A 205 -1.96 -16.89 -8.77
CA THR A 205 -3.11 -17.24 -9.62
C THR A 205 -3.14 -16.43 -10.92
N GLY A 206 -2.20 -15.51 -11.11
CA GLY A 206 -2.23 -14.56 -12.23
C GLY A 206 -3.37 -13.53 -12.15
N THR A 207 -4.13 -13.49 -11.05
CA THR A 207 -5.23 -12.53 -10.85
C THR A 207 -4.82 -11.36 -9.96
N PHE A 208 -5.53 -10.25 -10.10
CA PHE A 208 -5.35 -9.01 -9.35
C PHE A 208 -6.26 -8.92 -8.13
N GLY A 209 -5.89 -8.06 -7.18
CA GLY A 209 -6.73 -7.69 -6.04
C GLY A 209 -6.11 -8.00 -4.67
N PRO A 210 -6.87 -7.82 -3.58
CA PRO A 210 -6.38 -8.02 -2.22
C PRO A 210 -5.84 -9.43 -2.00
N VAL A 211 -4.81 -9.57 -1.17
CA VAL A 211 -4.17 -10.88 -0.89
C VAL A 211 -5.20 -11.93 -0.46
N ILE A 212 -6.20 -11.56 0.34
CA ILE A 212 -7.24 -12.49 0.78
C ILE A 212 -8.08 -13.09 -0.36
N LYS A 213 -8.23 -12.34 -1.46
CA LYS A 213 -8.94 -12.81 -2.66
C LYS A 213 -8.05 -13.68 -3.55
N VAL A 214 -6.76 -13.36 -3.58
CA VAL A 214 -5.79 -13.96 -4.51
C VAL A 214 -5.15 -15.23 -3.95
N CYS A 215 -4.69 -15.22 -2.70
CA CYS A 215 -3.91 -16.32 -2.10
C CYS A 215 -4.77 -17.39 -1.41
N GLY A 216 -6.09 -17.21 -1.31
CA GLY A 216 -6.97 -18.09 -0.54
C GLY A 216 -6.72 -18.02 0.98
N ASP A 217 -7.41 -18.87 1.75
CA ASP A 217 -7.26 -18.97 3.21
C ASP A 217 -6.50 -20.25 3.59
N PRO A 218 -5.20 -20.17 3.96
CA PRO A 218 -4.41 -21.32 4.39
C PRO A 218 -4.83 -21.81 5.79
N PHE A 219 -5.61 -21.04 6.54
CA PHE A 219 -6.04 -21.37 7.91
C PHE A 219 -7.45 -21.97 7.97
N ALA A 220 -8.15 -22.09 6.84
CA ALA A 220 -9.47 -22.71 6.77
C ALA A 220 -9.38 -24.24 6.94
N GLN A 221 -9.82 -24.77 8.09
CA GLN A 221 -9.93 -26.22 8.32
C GLN A 221 -11.10 -26.80 7.51
N GLY A 222 -10.81 -27.66 6.53
CA GLY A 222 -11.81 -28.47 5.83
C GLY A 222 -12.28 -27.98 4.46
N ALA A 223 -11.69 -26.91 3.90
CA ALA A 223 -11.93 -26.54 2.51
C ALA A 223 -10.95 -27.30 1.60
N SER A 224 -11.49 -28.06 0.64
CA SER A 224 -10.73 -28.59 -0.49
C SER A 224 -9.86 -27.50 -1.10
N SER A 225 -8.57 -27.80 -1.32
CA SER A 225 -7.54 -26.96 -1.96
C SER A 225 -7.83 -26.58 -3.42
N GLY A 226 -9.06 -26.20 -3.74
CA GLY A 226 -9.57 -26.01 -5.10
C GLY A 226 -10.67 -24.96 -5.27
N ALA A 227 -11.03 -24.16 -4.25
CA ALA A 227 -11.83 -22.95 -4.46
C ALA A 227 -10.90 -21.79 -4.82
N GLY A 228 -10.44 -21.80 -6.08
CA GLY A 228 -9.42 -20.91 -6.60
C GLY A 228 -9.78 -19.43 -6.58
N ALA A 229 -8.75 -18.60 -6.35
CA ALA A 229 -8.55 -17.28 -6.94
C ALA A 229 -9.82 -16.42 -7.13
N GLY A 230 -10.30 -15.78 -6.06
CA GLY A 230 -11.36 -14.77 -6.16
C GLY A 230 -10.86 -13.38 -6.59
N GLY A 231 -9.65 -13.31 -7.15
CA GLY A 231 -9.10 -12.08 -7.73
C GLY A 231 -9.77 -11.74 -9.08
N THR A 232 -9.42 -10.59 -9.63
CA THR A 232 -9.96 -10.12 -10.92
C THR A 232 -8.97 -10.33 -12.06
N GLU A 233 -9.47 -10.46 -13.28
CA GLU A 233 -8.64 -10.69 -14.47
C GLU A 233 -7.79 -9.47 -14.85
N THR A 234 -8.28 -8.26 -14.59
CA THR A 234 -7.58 -7.02 -14.89
C THR A 234 -7.36 -6.18 -13.64
N TRP A 235 -6.33 -5.34 -13.68
CA TRP A 235 -6.06 -4.38 -12.62
C TRP A 235 -7.14 -3.30 -12.51
N SER A 236 -7.74 -2.87 -13.63
CA SER A 236 -8.86 -1.91 -13.59
C SER A 236 -10.03 -2.40 -12.75
N LEU A 237 -10.44 -3.67 -12.92
CA LEU A 237 -11.53 -4.26 -12.14
C LEU A 237 -11.19 -4.38 -10.65
N ALA A 238 -9.96 -4.78 -10.32
CA ALA A 238 -9.48 -4.82 -8.93
C ALA A 238 -9.47 -3.42 -8.30
N PHE A 239 -8.91 -2.45 -9.01
CA PHE A 239 -8.82 -1.07 -8.53
C PHE A 239 -10.20 -0.43 -8.39
N ASP A 240 -11.10 -0.64 -9.34
CA ASP A 240 -12.49 -0.16 -9.28
C ASP A 240 -13.21 -0.76 -8.07
N ALA A 241 -13.01 -2.04 -7.76
CA ALA A 241 -13.57 -2.65 -6.55
C ALA A 241 -13.02 -2.03 -5.26
N LEU A 242 -11.71 -1.72 -5.21
CA LEU A 242 -11.08 -1.03 -4.09
C LEU A 242 -11.64 0.39 -3.93
N ALA A 243 -11.68 1.15 -5.01
CA ALA A 243 -12.19 2.52 -5.06
C ALA A 243 -13.68 2.59 -4.68
N GLU A 244 -14.51 1.77 -5.29
CA GLU A 244 -15.95 1.74 -5.06
C GLU A 244 -16.26 1.34 -3.62
N SER A 245 -15.45 0.45 -3.00
CA SER A 245 -15.63 0.13 -1.57
C SER A 245 -15.55 1.38 -0.68
N ILE A 246 -14.64 2.30 -0.99
CA ILE A 246 -14.46 3.56 -0.25
C ILE A 246 -15.55 4.58 -0.59
N LEU A 247 -15.97 4.66 -1.85
CA LEU A 247 -17.09 5.53 -2.24
C LEU A 247 -18.38 5.10 -1.51
N ARG A 248 -18.65 3.80 -1.43
CA ARG A 248 -19.77 3.25 -0.66
C ARG A 248 -19.66 3.54 0.84
N ASP A 249 -18.47 3.44 1.41
CA ASP A 249 -18.25 3.85 2.80
C ASP A 249 -18.54 5.35 3.00
N GLY A 250 -18.14 6.19 2.05
CA GLY A 250 -18.49 7.61 2.06
C GLY A 250 -20.00 7.86 1.97
N GLU A 251 -20.70 7.18 1.04
CA GLU A 251 -22.15 7.30 0.86
C GLU A 251 -22.91 6.91 2.14
N ASP A 252 -22.54 5.79 2.76
CA ASP A 252 -23.14 5.31 4.02
C ASP A 252 -22.95 6.29 5.18
N MET A 253 -21.87 7.08 5.15
CA MET A 253 -21.58 8.13 6.12
C MET A 253 -22.06 9.52 5.68
N SER A 254 -22.73 9.61 4.52
CA SER A 254 -23.18 10.88 3.95
C SER A 254 -22.06 11.91 3.80
N VAL A 255 -20.84 11.45 3.50
CA VAL A 255 -19.70 12.33 3.24
C VAL A 255 -19.96 13.10 1.95
N LEU A 256 -19.77 14.42 1.96
CA LEU A 256 -19.90 15.20 0.73
C LEU A 256 -18.66 15.00 -0.14
N LEU A 257 -18.74 14.12 -1.14
CA LEU A 257 -17.70 13.91 -2.17
C LEU A 257 -18.29 14.11 -3.57
N PRO A 258 -17.47 14.47 -4.58
CA PRO A 258 -17.91 14.53 -5.96
C PRO A 258 -17.97 13.11 -6.58
N TYR A 259 -18.82 12.25 -6.04
CA TYR A 259 -18.92 10.81 -6.36
C TYR A 259 -18.98 10.53 -7.87
N GLU A 260 -19.91 11.18 -8.56
CA GLU A 260 -20.10 10.99 -10.01
C GLU A 260 -18.92 11.47 -10.84
N VAL A 261 -18.19 12.49 -10.36
CA VAL A 261 -16.98 12.97 -11.03
C VAL A 261 -15.86 11.95 -10.88
N ILE A 262 -15.65 11.45 -9.66
CA ILE A 262 -14.65 10.42 -9.37
C ILE A 262 -14.91 9.17 -10.20
N ARG A 263 -16.13 8.61 -10.15
CA ARG A 263 -16.53 7.42 -10.93
C ARG A 263 -16.30 7.63 -12.43
N ARG A 264 -16.62 8.83 -12.96
CA ARG A 264 -16.38 9.18 -14.36
C ARG A 264 -14.90 9.15 -14.71
N HIS A 265 -14.02 9.72 -13.88
CA HIS A 265 -12.58 9.65 -14.15
C HIS A 265 -12.04 8.22 -14.12
N PHE A 266 -12.43 7.43 -13.13
CA PHE A 266 -11.96 6.05 -13.00
C PHE A 266 -12.43 5.21 -14.20
N SER A 267 -13.69 5.34 -14.60
CA SER A 267 -14.22 4.69 -15.80
C SER A 267 -13.51 5.17 -17.08
N ARG A 268 -13.37 6.48 -17.27
CA ARG A 268 -12.76 7.07 -18.47
C ARG A 268 -11.30 6.66 -18.65
N LEU A 269 -10.55 6.59 -17.55
CA LEU A 269 -9.11 6.31 -17.55
C LEU A 269 -8.79 4.84 -17.21
N SER A 270 -9.80 3.98 -17.13
CA SER A 270 -9.67 2.54 -16.82
C SER A 270 -8.69 1.82 -17.76
N TRP A 271 -8.59 2.26 -19.01
CA TRP A 271 -7.66 1.71 -20.00
C TRP A 271 -6.19 1.90 -19.61
N ARG A 272 -5.85 2.97 -18.87
CA ARG A 272 -4.50 3.13 -18.31
C ARG A 272 -4.21 2.08 -17.26
N LEU A 273 -5.20 1.75 -16.42
CA LEU A 273 -5.08 0.67 -15.44
C LEU A 273 -4.98 -0.71 -16.11
N ASN A 274 -5.67 -0.93 -17.24
CA ASN A 274 -5.57 -2.16 -18.03
C ASN A 274 -4.19 -2.38 -18.67
N ALA A 275 -3.36 -1.34 -18.78
CA ALA A 275 -2.01 -1.48 -19.26
C ALA A 275 -1.08 -2.19 -18.25
N VAL A 276 -1.52 -2.34 -17.00
CA VAL A 276 -0.84 -3.18 -15.99
C VAL A 276 -1.32 -4.61 -16.17
N THR A 277 -0.41 -5.47 -16.64
CA THR A 277 -0.73 -6.86 -16.99
C THR A 277 -0.15 -7.86 -15.99
N THR A 278 0.86 -7.46 -15.21
CA THR A 278 1.48 -8.31 -14.21
C THR A 278 0.97 -7.96 -12.80
N PRO A 279 0.22 -8.85 -12.12
CA PRO A 279 -0.24 -8.63 -10.75
C PRO A 279 0.91 -8.79 -9.75
N ARG A 280 1.55 -7.68 -9.40
CA ARG A 280 2.71 -7.63 -8.49
C ARG A 280 2.29 -7.29 -7.07
N LEU A 281 2.90 -7.93 -6.08
CA LEU A 281 2.59 -7.62 -4.69
C LEU A 281 3.05 -6.19 -4.35
N THR A 282 2.12 -5.40 -3.81
CA THR A 282 2.38 -4.06 -3.33
C THR A 282 1.68 -3.82 -2.00
N LEU A 283 2.31 -2.98 -1.18
CA LEU A 283 1.77 -2.49 0.09
C LEU A 283 1.55 -0.99 -0.07
N PRO A 284 0.28 -0.52 -0.15
CA PRO A 284 -0.03 0.89 -0.41
C PRO A 284 0.59 1.89 0.59
N ASP A 285 0.86 1.45 1.82
CA ASP A 285 1.27 2.26 2.97
C ASP A 285 2.68 1.98 3.48
N VAL A 286 3.47 1.18 2.77
CA VAL A 286 4.87 0.87 3.12
C VAL A 286 5.78 2.10 3.23
N GLY A 287 5.39 3.22 2.60
CA GLY A 287 6.09 4.50 2.72
C GLY A 287 5.67 5.38 3.90
N ASP A 288 4.73 4.96 4.73
CA ASP A 288 4.33 5.72 5.91
C ASP A 288 5.32 5.48 7.06
N ASP A 289 5.94 6.56 7.58
CA ASP A 289 6.85 6.52 8.73
C ASP A 289 6.17 5.89 9.97
N ALA A 290 4.83 5.90 10.07
CA ALA A 290 4.12 5.19 11.13
C ALA A 290 4.09 3.68 10.93
N VAL A 291 4.24 3.15 9.71
CA VAL A 291 4.20 1.71 9.44
C VAL A 291 5.60 1.09 9.54
N VAL A 292 6.64 1.80 9.10
CA VAL A 292 8.02 1.26 9.05
C VAL A 292 8.62 1.17 10.46
N LEU A 293 9.17 0.00 10.82
CA LEU A 293 9.92 -0.20 12.06
C LEU A 293 11.42 -0.06 11.82
N VAL A 294 12.10 0.71 12.66
CA VAL A 294 13.55 0.92 12.63
C VAL A 294 14.20 0.66 13.97
N LYS A 295 15.43 0.17 13.95
CA LYS A 295 16.30 0.05 15.12
C LYS A 295 17.55 0.89 14.90
N ARG A 296 17.80 1.81 15.84
CA ARG A 296 19.03 2.60 15.89
C ARG A 296 20.04 1.95 16.84
N ARG A 297 21.31 1.96 16.45
CA ARG A 297 22.45 1.60 17.30
C ARG A 297 23.07 2.88 17.86
N LEU A 298 23.12 2.97 19.19
CA LEU A 298 23.74 4.07 19.92
C LEU A 298 25.08 3.57 20.46
N GLU A 299 26.07 3.37 19.59
CA GLU A 299 27.45 3.17 20.05
C GLU A 299 28.22 4.48 19.99
N GLU A 300 29.09 4.70 20.98
CA GLU A 300 29.95 5.88 21.06
C GLU A 300 31.05 5.80 19.99
N GLY A 301 30.80 6.41 18.84
CA GLY A 301 31.77 6.54 17.74
C GLY A 301 31.09 7.00 16.44
N PRO A 302 31.84 7.50 15.44
CA PRO A 302 31.30 7.79 14.13
C PRO A 302 30.96 6.45 13.43
N LEU A 303 29.70 6.02 13.56
CA LEU A 303 29.16 4.91 12.79
C LEU A 303 28.82 5.39 11.37
N SER A 304 29.05 4.53 10.38
CA SER A 304 28.43 4.69 9.07
C SER A 304 26.90 4.69 9.22
N PRO A 305 26.14 5.41 8.38
CA PRO A 305 24.68 5.33 8.38
C PRO A 305 24.14 3.90 8.30
N GLU A 306 24.90 2.98 7.69
CA GLU A 306 24.55 1.56 7.55
C GLU A 306 24.59 0.80 8.89
N ASP A 307 25.49 1.20 9.78
CA ASP A 307 25.65 0.59 11.09
C ASP A 307 24.81 1.28 12.17
N SER A 308 24.37 2.52 11.92
CA SER A 308 23.67 3.34 12.89
C SER A 308 22.15 3.13 12.88
N VAL A 309 21.53 2.84 11.73
CA VAL A 309 20.08 2.63 11.63
C VAL A 309 19.70 1.57 10.60
N ARG A 310 18.77 0.69 10.96
CA ARG A 310 18.25 -0.34 10.06
C ARG A 310 16.74 -0.49 10.16
N VAL A 311 16.11 -0.77 9.02
CA VAL A 311 14.73 -1.24 8.96
C VAL A 311 14.69 -2.67 9.51
N THR A 312 13.74 -2.92 10.41
CA THR A 312 13.60 -4.22 11.08
C THR A 312 12.28 -4.90 10.79
N GLY A 313 11.34 -4.20 10.17
CA GLY A 313 10.06 -4.76 9.73
C GLY A 313 9.04 -3.68 9.43
N LEU A 314 7.78 -4.12 9.30
CA LEU A 314 6.61 -3.28 9.21
C LEU A 314 5.70 -3.55 10.42
N GLN A 315 4.99 -2.53 10.90
CA GLN A 315 4.02 -2.68 11.98
C GLN A 315 2.85 -3.59 11.60
N HIS A 316 2.46 -3.60 10.32
CA HIS A 316 1.46 -4.54 9.81
C HIS A 316 1.62 -4.84 8.33
N TRP A 317 1.03 -5.96 7.92
CA TRP A 317 1.04 -6.48 6.54
C TRP A 317 -0.37 -6.60 5.94
N SER A 318 -1.36 -6.02 6.62
CA SER A 318 -2.79 -6.25 6.38
C SER A 318 -3.37 -5.67 5.07
N ARG A 319 -2.64 -4.77 4.39
CA ARG A 319 -3.12 -4.06 3.19
C ARG A 319 -2.52 -4.54 1.88
N GLY A 320 -1.88 -5.71 1.89
CA GLY A 320 -1.29 -6.29 0.67
C GLY A 320 -2.31 -6.47 -0.45
N VAL A 321 -1.90 -6.07 -1.65
CA VAL A 321 -2.66 -6.21 -2.88
C VAL A 321 -1.72 -6.69 -4.00
N PHE A 322 -2.21 -7.57 -4.86
CA PHE A 322 -1.55 -7.88 -6.13
C PHE A 322 -2.08 -6.92 -7.19
N GLY A 323 -1.23 -6.01 -7.65
CA GLY A 323 -1.60 -4.84 -8.42
C GLY A 323 -0.41 -4.12 -9.05
N ASP A 324 -0.60 -2.84 -9.32
CA ASP A 324 0.44 -1.95 -9.82
C ASP A 324 1.35 -1.49 -8.67
N PRO A 325 2.69 -1.66 -8.75
CA PRO A 325 3.63 -1.14 -7.76
C PRO A 325 3.47 0.36 -7.48
N LEU A 326 3.07 1.17 -8.48
CA LEU A 326 2.83 2.61 -8.33
C LEU A 326 1.71 2.97 -7.33
N MET A 327 0.90 1.99 -6.91
CA MET A 327 -0.10 2.20 -5.87
C MET A 327 0.53 2.50 -4.49
N SER A 328 1.78 2.10 -4.27
CA SER A 328 2.54 2.42 -3.06
C SER A 328 2.73 3.94 -2.88
N SER A 329 2.54 4.42 -1.65
CA SER A 329 2.71 5.84 -1.30
C SER A 329 4.13 6.36 -1.56
N CYS A 330 5.14 5.49 -1.61
CA CYS A 330 6.53 5.86 -1.88
C CYS A 330 6.73 6.55 -3.24
N PHE A 331 5.88 6.24 -4.23
CA PHE A 331 5.99 6.80 -5.58
C PHE A 331 5.38 8.21 -5.71
N GLU A 332 4.67 8.70 -4.70
CA GLU A 332 4.03 10.01 -4.78
C GLU A 332 5.04 11.15 -4.80
N ASN A 333 6.03 11.08 -3.91
CA ASN A 333 7.16 12.01 -3.77
C ASN A 333 8.42 11.20 -3.40
N PRO A 334 9.01 10.45 -4.35
CA PRO A 334 10.09 9.53 -4.07
C PRO A 334 11.34 10.29 -3.63
N SER A 335 11.91 9.92 -2.48
CA SER A 335 13.21 10.47 -2.06
C SER A 335 14.34 9.90 -2.92
N GLU A 336 15.50 10.57 -2.89
CA GLU A 336 16.71 10.08 -3.56
C GLU A 336 17.13 8.70 -3.03
N GLY A 337 17.03 8.52 -1.70
CA GLY A 337 17.31 7.24 -1.04
C GLY A 337 16.40 6.13 -1.54
N PHE A 338 15.08 6.37 -1.52
CA PHE A 338 14.09 5.43 -2.06
C PHE A 338 14.35 5.10 -3.52
N SER A 339 14.58 6.11 -4.36
CA SER A 339 14.85 5.92 -5.79
C SER A 339 16.10 5.06 -6.03
N ALA A 340 17.16 5.26 -5.25
CA ALA A 340 18.36 4.45 -5.31
C ALA A 340 18.16 3.02 -4.81
N GLY A 341 17.23 2.79 -3.87
CA GLY A 341 16.88 1.45 -3.40
C GLY A 341 15.97 0.69 -4.36
N TRP A 342 15.04 1.40 -4.99
CA TRP A 342 14.09 0.87 -5.97
C TRP A 342 14.77 0.50 -7.30
N LYS A 343 15.77 1.29 -7.72
CA LYS A 343 16.59 0.98 -8.90
C LYS A 343 17.64 -0.07 -8.52
N ARG A 344 17.70 -1.17 -9.27
CA ARG A 344 18.79 -2.16 -9.17
C ARG A 344 19.61 -2.11 -10.45
N GLU A 345 20.87 -2.52 -10.37
CA GLU A 345 21.79 -2.54 -11.52
C GLU A 345 21.32 -3.47 -12.66
N ALA A 346 20.49 -4.46 -12.34
CA ALA A 346 19.78 -5.28 -13.32
C ALA A 346 18.48 -4.58 -13.76
N ASP A 347 18.49 -4.11 -15.01
CA ASP A 347 17.59 -3.19 -15.71
C ASP A 347 16.15 -3.73 -15.97
N GLU A 348 15.57 -4.49 -15.05
CA GLU A 348 14.15 -4.85 -15.14
C GLU A 348 13.29 -3.68 -14.63
N ASP A 349 12.68 -2.94 -15.56
CA ASP A 349 11.65 -1.96 -15.23
C ASP A 349 10.37 -2.69 -14.80
N LEU A 350 10.08 -2.65 -13.50
CA LEU A 350 8.88 -3.26 -12.92
C LEU A 350 7.64 -2.40 -13.13
N ILE A 351 7.79 -1.16 -13.62
CA ILE A 351 6.69 -0.25 -13.90
C ILE A 351 6.26 -0.41 -15.36
N GLU A 352 5.14 -1.08 -15.57
CA GLU A 352 4.51 -1.23 -16.89
C GLU A 352 3.95 0.10 -17.40
N ASP A 353 3.81 0.28 -18.71
CA ASP A 353 3.24 1.50 -19.34
C ASP A 353 3.77 2.80 -18.71
N ARG A 354 5.06 3.08 -18.92
CA ARG A 354 5.74 4.27 -18.38
C ARG A 354 5.10 5.57 -18.88
N GLU A 355 4.56 5.58 -20.10
CA GLU A 355 3.86 6.74 -20.66
C GLU A 355 2.56 7.04 -19.89
N GLY A 356 1.80 6.01 -19.51
CA GLY A 356 0.59 6.15 -18.69
C GLY A 356 0.83 6.20 -17.18
N ALA A 357 2.05 6.01 -16.70
CA ALA A 357 2.38 5.92 -15.28
C ALA A 357 1.92 7.16 -14.48
N ASN A 358 2.13 8.36 -15.01
CA ASN A 358 1.69 9.59 -14.34
C ASN A 358 0.16 9.64 -14.19
N THR A 359 -0.59 9.15 -15.18
CA THR A 359 -2.05 9.06 -15.11
C THR A 359 -2.50 8.07 -14.04
N ARG A 360 -1.87 6.90 -13.96
CA ARG A 360 -2.16 5.93 -12.90
C ARG A 360 -1.81 6.49 -11.52
N MET A 361 -0.69 7.20 -11.39
CA MET A 361 -0.34 7.90 -10.14
C MET A 361 -1.41 8.90 -9.71
N MET A 362 -2.00 9.68 -10.64
CA MET A 362 -3.13 10.56 -10.34
C MET A 362 -4.36 9.78 -9.85
N LEU A 363 -4.70 8.66 -10.47
CA LEU A 363 -5.79 7.79 -10.00
C LEU A 363 -5.54 7.27 -8.57
N TYR A 364 -4.31 6.83 -8.27
CA TYR A 364 -3.96 6.35 -6.92
C TYR A 364 -3.95 7.47 -5.88
N ARG A 365 -3.50 8.69 -6.24
CA ARG A 365 -3.59 9.87 -5.38
C ARG A 365 -5.05 10.22 -5.08
N CYS A 366 -5.92 10.16 -6.09
CA CYS A 366 -7.37 10.35 -5.91
C CYS A 366 -7.94 9.33 -4.93
N TYR A 367 -7.63 8.04 -5.11
CA TYR A 367 -8.04 6.96 -4.20
C TYR A 367 -7.56 7.19 -2.77
N ARG A 368 -6.28 7.54 -2.56
CA ARG A 368 -5.73 7.83 -1.23
C ARG A 368 -6.42 9.03 -0.57
N ALA A 369 -6.64 10.12 -1.32
CA ALA A 369 -7.36 11.28 -0.80
C ALA A 369 -8.81 10.94 -0.39
N MET A 370 -9.50 10.09 -1.15
CA MET A 370 -10.82 9.59 -0.77
C MET A 370 -10.78 8.79 0.54
N VAL A 371 -9.83 7.85 0.68
CA VAL A 371 -9.64 7.07 1.91
C VAL A 371 -9.39 8.00 3.10
N ASP A 372 -8.49 8.97 2.94
CA ASP A 372 -8.13 9.95 3.97
C ASP A 372 -9.29 10.87 4.37
N ILE A 373 -10.25 11.14 3.48
CA ILE A 373 -11.46 11.89 3.85
C ILE A 373 -12.43 10.97 4.60
N VAL A 374 -12.77 9.81 4.03
CA VAL A 374 -13.82 8.91 4.57
C VAL A 374 -13.43 8.37 5.95
N ILE A 375 -12.14 8.11 6.19
CA ILE A 375 -11.66 7.62 7.48
C ILE A 375 -11.94 8.59 8.64
N GLU A 376 -11.89 9.90 8.39
CA GLU A 376 -12.14 10.93 9.42
C GLU A 376 -13.60 10.96 9.87
N TYR A 377 -14.54 10.44 9.05
CA TYR A 377 -15.95 10.28 9.43
C TYR A 377 -16.20 8.95 10.15
N TYR A 378 -15.50 7.89 9.78
CA TYR A 378 -15.59 6.59 10.47
C TYR A 378 -14.95 6.62 11.86
N ARG A 379 -13.82 7.32 11.98
CA ARG A 379 -12.99 7.34 13.19
C ARG A 379 -12.44 8.76 13.42
N PRO A 380 -13.29 9.70 13.90
CA PRO A 380 -12.84 11.04 14.23
C PRO A 380 -11.74 11.02 15.31
N ARG A 381 -10.74 11.87 15.12
CA ARG A 381 -9.55 12.07 15.94
C ARG A 381 -9.41 13.56 16.27
N ASN A 382 -8.45 13.85 17.16
CA ASN A 382 -8.02 15.23 17.35
C ASN A 382 -7.49 15.77 16.01
N GLU A 383 -7.88 16.98 15.65
CA GLU A 383 -7.57 17.61 14.36
C GLU A 383 -8.22 16.98 13.12
N SER A 384 -9.24 16.12 13.25
CA SER A 384 -9.95 15.54 12.08
C SER A 384 -10.35 16.58 11.04
N SER A 385 -10.87 17.74 11.45
CA SER A 385 -11.24 18.81 10.52
C SER A 385 -10.05 19.32 9.69
N ARG A 386 -8.84 19.35 10.26
CA ARG A 386 -7.62 19.75 9.55
C ARG A 386 -7.18 18.65 8.58
N PHE A 387 -7.11 17.40 9.04
CA PHE A 387 -6.71 16.26 8.20
C PHE A 387 -7.67 16.07 7.03
N GLU A 388 -8.97 16.16 7.30
CA GLU A 388 -10.02 16.07 6.30
C GLU A 388 -9.93 17.21 5.29
N MET A 389 -9.75 18.45 5.74
CA MET A 389 -9.59 19.60 4.86
C MET A 389 -8.33 19.48 3.97
N ASP A 390 -7.22 18.99 4.52
CA ASP A 390 -6.00 18.78 3.74
C ASP A 390 -6.17 17.65 2.73
N ALA A 391 -6.91 16.59 3.06
CA ALA A 391 -7.27 15.53 2.14
C ALA A 391 -8.20 16.03 1.02
N ARG A 392 -9.17 16.90 1.34
CA ARG A 392 -10.01 17.57 0.34
C ARG A 392 -9.23 18.44 -0.63
N LYS A 393 -8.25 19.22 -0.14
CA LYS A 393 -7.38 20.01 -1.02
C LYS A 393 -6.63 19.10 -2.01
N ARG A 394 -6.10 17.96 -1.54
CA ARG A 394 -5.46 16.97 -2.41
C ARG A 394 -6.43 16.38 -3.43
N LEU A 395 -7.64 16.02 -3.00
CA LEU A 395 -8.68 15.50 -3.90
C LEU A 395 -9.06 16.52 -4.98
N THR A 396 -9.30 17.77 -4.61
CA THR A 396 -9.64 18.83 -5.57
C THR A 396 -8.50 19.08 -6.56
N ALA A 397 -7.25 19.12 -6.09
CA ALA A 397 -6.09 19.31 -6.96
C ALA A 397 -5.96 18.17 -7.98
N VAL A 398 -6.02 16.92 -7.53
CA VAL A 398 -5.85 15.77 -8.44
C VAL A 398 -7.02 15.60 -9.40
N LEU A 399 -8.26 15.96 -9.01
CA LEU A 399 -9.40 15.95 -9.94
C LEU A 399 -9.24 17.00 -11.03
N ALA A 400 -8.74 18.20 -10.70
CA ALA A 400 -8.44 19.22 -11.69
C ALA A 400 -7.33 18.80 -12.66
N GLU A 401 -6.31 18.08 -12.18
CA GLU A 401 -5.29 17.48 -13.05
C GLU A 401 -5.90 16.37 -13.93
N LEU A 402 -6.74 15.49 -13.38
CA LEU A 402 -7.39 14.43 -14.13
C LEU A 402 -8.33 14.96 -15.22
N ASP A 403 -8.95 16.12 -15.04
CA ASP A 403 -9.79 16.79 -16.05
C ASP A 403 -9.02 17.17 -17.32
N THR A 404 -7.71 17.46 -17.22
CA THR A 404 -6.87 17.81 -18.38
C THR A 404 -6.27 16.60 -19.09
N VAL A 405 -6.26 15.43 -18.43
CA VAL A 405 -5.83 14.17 -19.05
C VAL A 405 -6.83 13.81 -20.15
N ASP A 406 -6.32 13.63 -21.38
CA ASP A 406 -7.04 13.33 -22.62
C ASP A 406 -7.72 14.52 -23.35
N THR A 407 -7.73 15.75 -22.81
CA THR A 407 -8.12 16.93 -23.66
C THR A 407 -7.05 17.27 -24.69
N ASP A 408 -5.80 16.88 -24.45
CA ASP A 408 -4.67 17.06 -25.38
C ASP A 408 -4.49 15.89 -26.36
N GLY A 409 -5.30 14.82 -26.21
CA GLY A 409 -5.15 13.55 -26.91
C GLY A 409 -6.36 13.22 -27.79
N ASN A 410 -6.57 13.98 -28.86
CA ASN A 410 -7.56 13.66 -29.89
C ASN A 410 -7.10 12.47 -30.78
N GLN A 411 -6.78 11.34 -30.15
CA GLN A 411 -6.55 10.05 -30.78
C GLN A 411 -7.27 8.96 -29.98
N THR A 412 -8.60 9.03 -29.96
CA THR A 412 -9.37 7.78 -29.96
C THR A 412 -8.82 6.89 -31.07
N PRO A 413 -8.42 5.63 -30.82
CA PRO A 413 -8.08 4.73 -31.89
C PRO A 413 -9.32 4.62 -32.78
N LYS A 414 -9.18 5.06 -34.04
CA LYS A 414 -10.22 4.93 -35.05
C LYS A 414 -10.65 3.47 -35.06
N ARG A 415 -11.83 3.20 -34.51
CA ARG A 415 -12.57 1.96 -34.72
C ARG A 415 -12.59 1.76 -36.23
N MET A 416 -11.83 0.78 -36.73
CA MET A 416 -11.88 0.37 -38.13
C MET A 416 -13.33 -0.02 -38.40
N ARG A 417 -14.06 0.91 -39.01
CA ARG A 417 -15.38 0.66 -39.54
C ARG A 417 -15.11 -0.17 -40.79
N THR A 418 -15.39 -1.46 -40.70
CA THR A 418 -15.52 -2.33 -41.87
C THR A 418 -16.47 -1.63 -42.84
N GLU A 419 -15.92 -1.14 -43.94
CA GLU A 419 -16.68 -0.62 -45.07
C GLU A 419 -17.48 -1.78 -45.65
N SER A 420 -18.77 -1.79 -45.36
CA SER A 420 -19.73 -2.64 -46.06
C SER A 420 -19.84 -2.12 -47.49
N MET A 421 -19.42 -2.94 -48.45
CA MET A 421 -19.59 -2.74 -49.89
C MET A 421 -21.08 -2.64 -50.24
N ALA A 422 -21.64 -1.44 -50.32
CA ALA A 422 -22.92 -1.19 -50.97
C ALA A 422 -23.18 0.32 -51.17
N ALA A 423 -22.39 0.99 -52.00
CA ALA A 423 -22.76 2.27 -52.63
C ALA A 423 -21.77 2.68 -53.74
N THR A 424 -21.49 1.78 -54.67
CA THR A 424 -20.89 2.14 -55.97
C THR A 424 -21.89 1.78 -57.05
N ASP A 425 -22.90 2.63 -57.20
CA ASP A 425 -23.61 2.84 -58.45
C ASP A 425 -24.52 4.05 -58.25
N MET A 426 -24.28 5.11 -59.04
CA MET A 426 -25.09 6.33 -59.27
C MET A 426 -24.31 7.66 -59.22
N THR A 427 -23.12 7.73 -59.83
CA THR A 427 -22.49 9.03 -60.12
C THR A 427 -21.73 9.10 -61.46
N ILE A 428 -22.09 8.28 -62.44
CA ILE A 428 -21.56 8.40 -63.83
C ILE A 428 -22.70 8.30 -64.86
N VAL A 429 -23.71 9.18 -64.81
CA VAL A 429 -24.65 9.38 -65.94
C VAL A 429 -25.09 10.86 -66.10
N LYS A 430 -24.30 11.83 -65.62
CA LYS A 430 -24.67 13.27 -65.78
C LYS A 430 -23.62 14.14 -66.49
N LYS A 431 -22.66 13.55 -67.20
CA LYS A 431 -21.65 14.30 -67.95
C LYS A 431 -21.42 13.82 -69.40
N LEU A 432 -22.48 13.40 -70.09
CA LEU A 432 -22.46 13.05 -71.52
C LEU A 432 -23.77 13.41 -72.26
N LYS A 433 -24.46 14.49 -71.86
CA LYS A 433 -25.63 15.00 -72.61
C LYS A 433 -25.75 16.52 -72.54
N MET A 434 -24.68 17.22 -72.88
CA MET A 434 -24.67 18.66 -73.22
C MET A 434 -23.51 18.93 -74.18
N GLU A 435 -23.53 18.27 -75.35
CA GLU A 435 -22.72 18.65 -76.52
C GLU A 435 -23.31 17.93 -77.75
N SER A 436 -24.50 18.37 -78.14
CA SER A 436 -25.11 18.21 -79.47
C SER A 436 -26.39 19.02 -79.41
N ASP A 437 -26.42 20.07 -80.23
CA ASP A 437 -27.56 20.93 -80.60
C ASP A 437 -27.31 22.41 -80.28
N GLU A 438 -26.39 23.04 -81.01
CA GLU A 438 -26.60 24.40 -81.53
C GLU A 438 -26.20 24.41 -83.01
N GLU A 439 -27.21 24.68 -83.85
CA GLU A 439 -27.12 25.14 -85.24
C GLU A 439 -26.55 26.56 -85.33
#